data_AF-A0A0P0Y2T7-F1
#
_entry.id   AF-A0A0P0Y2T7-F1
#
_cell.length_a   1.000
_cell.length_b   1.000
_cell.length_c   1.000
_cell.angle_alpha   90.00
_cell.angle_beta   90.00
_cell.angle_gamma   90.00
#
_symmetry.space_group_name_H-M   'P 1'
#
loop_
_entity.id
_entity.type
_entity.pdbx_description
1 polymer ?
#
loop_
_entity_poly.entity_id
_entity_poly.type
_entity_poly.pdbx_seq_one_letter_code
_entity_poly.pdbx_strand_id
1 'polypeptide(L)'
;GIYISVQYFFQAVVLYPLLVATIVLAAVFIVFTHLPSESSTRVLPWVFSFLVVLFPITYLLEGHLRAKNFVDDEEAENFTNMLAIEGARMSLLGLYAAIFMIIALEIKFELALLLREKAADKGVTHGPPGRSSAFPPKARLLQQRRAHAAPTFTIKRLAAEAAWMPAIGNFSTVLCFIICLILNVTLTGGSNRAIFFLAPILLLLNQDSDIIAGFGDRQRYFPVTISISVYLVLTALYRLWEETWPGSGGWALDIGGPGWFFAVKNVALLMMTLPNHILFNRFMWDYVRQTDAKLLLTLPLNLPSIIMTDILTVRVLGLLGAIYSLSQYVISRRIRLAGMKYI
;
A
#
# COMPACT_ATOMS: atom_id res chain seq x y z
N GLY A 1 24.35 -0.09 5.87
CA GLY A 1 24.59 1.36 5.75
C GLY A 1 25.93 1.65 5.15
N ILE A 2 26.97 1.72 5.98
CA ILE A 2 28.33 2.08 5.55
C ILE A 2 28.83 1.23 4.37
N TYR A 3 28.60 -0.09 4.38
CA TYR A 3 29.00 -0.97 3.27
C TYR A 3 28.33 -0.60 1.93
N ILE A 4 26.99 -0.41 1.94
CA ILE A 4 26.21 -0.02 0.75
C ILE A 4 26.65 1.37 0.26
N SER A 5 26.89 2.30 1.19
CA SER A 5 27.43 3.62 0.92
C SER A 5 28.76 3.54 0.18
N VAL A 6 29.77 2.87 0.76
CA VAL A 6 31.10 2.75 0.17
C VAL A 6 31.05 2.07 -1.21
N GLN A 7 30.21 1.06 -1.39
CA GLN A 7 30.14 0.29 -2.63
C GLN A 7 29.40 1.02 -3.78
N TYR A 8 28.34 1.78 -3.50
CA TYR A 8 27.47 2.36 -4.54
C TYR A 8 27.60 3.88 -4.72
N PHE A 9 28.16 4.62 -3.75
CA PHE A 9 28.09 6.08 -3.73
C PHE A 9 29.46 6.79 -3.53
N PHE A 10 30.55 6.20 -4.03
CA PHE A 10 31.94 6.73 -3.87
C PHE A 10 32.10 8.24 -4.13
N GLN A 11 31.40 8.79 -5.13
CA GLN A 11 31.51 10.20 -5.52
C GLN A 11 30.64 11.18 -4.71
N ALA A 12 29.69 10.72 -3.90
CA ALA A 12 28.72 11.58 -3.21
C ALA A 12 28.93 11.60 -1.69
N VAL A 13 30.04 12.20 -1.23
CA VAL A 13 30.45 12.22 0.19
C VAL A 13 29.35 12.74 1.12
N VAL A 14 28.54 13.70 0.68
CA VAL A 14 27.44 14.29 1.46
C VAL A 14 26.26 13.31 1.64
N LEU A 15 26.08 12.35 0.73
CA LEU A 15 25.01 11.35 0.83
C LEU A 15 25.30 10.29 1.89
N TYR A 16 26.57 10.07 2.23
CA TYR A 16 26.99 9.10 3.25
C TYR A 16 26.46 9.38 4.65
N PRO A 17 26.69 10.56 5.27
CA PRO A 17 26.14 10.83 6.59
C PRO A 17 24.61 10.77 6.58
N LEU A 18 23.98 11.12 5.46
CA LEU A 18 22.53 11.12 5.32
C LEU A 18 21.97 9.68 5.27
N LEU A 19 22.56 8.79 4.49
CA LEU A 19 22.17 7.38 4.41
C LEU A 19 22.49 6.62 5.72
N VAL A 20 23.61 6.94 6.36
CA VAL A 20 23.92 6.42 7.70
C VAL A 20 22.87 6.91 8.70
N ALA A 21 22.53 8.20 8.69
CA ALA A 21 21.50 8.76 9.55
C ALA A 21 20.13 8.08 9.32
N THR A 22 19.72 7.85 8.08
CA THR A 22 18.43 7.20 7.78
C THR A 22 18.37 5.78 8.31
N ILE A 23 19.44 4.99 8.14
CA ILE A 23 19.52 3.63 8.66
C ILE A 23 19.56 3.62 10.19
N VAL A 24 20.32 4.54 10.81
CA VAL A 24 20.36 4.67 12.27
C VAL A 24 18.98 5.04 12.81
N LEU A 25 18.28 5.99 12.20
CA LEU A 25 16.92 6.37 12.60
C LEU A 25 15.93 5.23 12.42
N ALA A 26 16.01 4.48 11.32
CA ALA A 26 15.18 3.31 11.10
C ALA A 26 15.46 2.22 12.15
N ALA A 27 16.73 1.96 12.46
CA ALA A 27 17.11 1.00 13.50
C ALA A 27 16.66 1.44 14.90
N VAL A 28 16.85 2.72 15.24
CA VAL A 28 16.34 3.34 16.47
C VAL A 28 14.83 3.15 16.54
N PHE A 29 14.09 3.49 15.48
CA PHE A 29 12.63 3.33 15.43
C PHE A 29 12.21 1.88 15.69
N ILE A 30 12.81 0.91 14.99
CA ILE A 30 12.48 -0.52 15.13
C ILE A 30 12.79 -1.03 16.55
N VAL A 31 13.99 -0.74 17.07
CA VAL A 31 14.41 -1.20 18.42
C VAL A 31 13.49 -0.64 19.51
N PHE A 32 13.18 0.64 19.43
CA PHE A 32 12.32 1.31 20.42
C PHE A 32 10.83 0.99 20.25
N THR A 33 10.43 0.43 19.12
CA THR A 33 9.08 -0.12 18.91
C THR A 33 8.94 -1.46 19.65
N HIS A 34 9.94 -2.34 19.59
CA HIS A 34 9.95 -3.61 20.32
C HIS A 34 10.23 -3.48 21.83
N LEU A 35 11.07 -2.52 22.22
CA LEU A 35 11.43 -2.25 23.61
C LEU A 35 10.89 -0.87 24.02
N PRO A 36 9.58 -0.74 24.31
CA PRO A 36 9.00 0.53 24.68
C PRO A 36 9.61 1.02 26.00
N SER A 37 10.26 2.19 25.95
CA SER A 37 10.67 2.96 27.13
C SER A 37 9.66 4.09 27.38
N GLU A 38 9.48 4.54 28.63
CA GLU A 38 8.54 5.63 28.96
C GLU A 38 8.81 6.92 28.17
N SER A 39 10.08 7.21 27.85
CA SER A 39 10.43 8.35 27.00
C SER A 39 10.27 8.06 25.50
N SER A 40 10.29 6.79 25.11
CA SER A 40 10.29 6.35 23.71
C SER A 40 8.98 6.69 23.00
N THR A 41 7.83 6.46 23.66
CA THR A 41 6.49 6.67 23.07
C THR A 41 6.25 8.10 22.60
N ARG A 42 6.88 9.08 23.26
CA ARG A 42 6.79 10.50 22.90
C ARG A 42 7.74 10.91 21.77
N VAL A 43 8.91 10.26 21.67
CA VAL A 43 9.97 10.63 20.72
C VAL A 43 9.83 9.88 19.39
N LEU A 44 9.24 8.69 19.37
CA LEU A 44 9.11 7.86 18.16
C LEU A 44 8.40 8.53 16.98
N PRO A 45 7.27 9.26 17.18
CA PRO A 45 6.64 10.01 16.10
C PRO A 45 7.56 11.07 15.48
N TRP A 46 8.41 11.70 16.28
CA TRP A 46 9.39 12.68 15.80
C TRP A 46 10.51 12.00 15.01
N VAL A 47 11.00 10.85 15.48
CA VAL A 47 11.99 10.04 14.75
C VAL A 47 11.45 9.63 13.38
N PHE A 48 10.20 9.16 13.33
CA PHE A 48 9.56 8.80 12.07
C PHE A 48 9.34 10.02 11.16
N SER A 49 8.87 11.13 11.70
CA SER A 49 8.72 12.38 10.93
C SER A 49 10.05 12.81 10.33
N PHE A 50 11.14 12.74 11.09
CA PHE A 50 12.47 13.03 10.58
C PHE A 50 12.90 12.05 9.49
N LEU A 51 12.65 10.75 9.64
CA LEU A 51 12.91 9.74 8.61
C LEU A 51 12.16 10.04 7.31
N VAL A 52 10.89 10.45 7.40
CA VAL A 52 10.05 10.84 6.25
C VAL A 52 10.59 12.10 5.58
N VAL A 53 11.06 13.09 6.33
CA VAL A 53 11.64 14.33 5.79
C VAL A 53 13.01 14.06 5.13
N LEU A 54 13.79 13.11 5.65
CA LEU A 54 15.06 12.72 5.04
C LEU A 54 14.89 12.08 3.66
N PHE A 55 13.73 11.48 3.36
CA PHE A 55 13.47 10.87 2.06
C PHE A 55 13.53 11.87 0.88
N PRO A 56 12.70 12.93 0.82
CA PRO A 56 12.80 13.90 -0.27
C PRO A 56 14.14 14.63 -0.26
N ILE A 57 14.76 14.86 0.90
CA ILE A 57 16.07 15.51 1.00
C ILE A 57 17.15 14.65 0.35
N THR A 58 17.24 13.36 0.70
CA THR A 58 18.21 12.42 0.08
C THR A 58 17.98 12.34 -1.43
N TYR A 59 16.74 12.22 -1.87
CA TYR A 59 16.38 12.08 -3.28
C TYR A 59 16.69 13.34 -4.11
N LEU A 60 16.35 14.53 -3.60
CA LEU A 60 16.64 15.80 -4.28
C LEU A 60 18.13 16.13 -4.28
N LEU A 61 18.82 15.86 -3.18
CA LEU A 61 20.25 16.09 -3.06
C LEU A 61 21.04 15.16 -3.99
N GLU A 62 20.62 13.90 -4.13
CA GLU A 62 21.17 12.99 -5.13
C GLU A 62 20.98 13.54 -6.55
N GLY A 63 19.79 14.06 -6.86
CA GLY A 63 19.53 14.73 -8.13
C GLY A 63 20.42 15.94 -8.39
N HIS A 64 20.59 16.81 -7.39
CA HIS A 64 21.34 18.06 -7.54
C HIS A 64 22.87 17.86 -7.57
N LEU A 65 23.42 17.05 -6.66
CA LEU A 65 24.86 16.77 -6.60
C LEU A 65 25.36 16.12 -7.88
N ARG A 66 24.53 15.28 -8.52
CA ARG A 66 24.93 14.60 -9.75
C ARG A 66 24.61 15.40 -11.02
N ALA A 67 23.58 16.26 -11.01
CA ALA A 67 23.34 17.24 -12.09
C ALA A 67 24.55 18.17 -12.30
N LYS A 68 25.24 18.56 -11.22
CA LYS A 68 26.44 19.39 -11.29
C LYS A 68 27.61 18.71 -12.00
N ASN A 69 27.72 17.39 -11.93
CA ASN A 69 28.82 16.64 -12.54
C ASN A 69 28.69 16.51 -14.08
N PHE A 70 27.52 16.77 -14.66
CA PHE A 70 27.32 16.70 -16.11
C PHE A 70 27.89 17.88 -16.90
N VAL A 71 28.29 18.97 -16.23
CA VAL A 71 28.75 20.17 -16.93
C VAL A 71 30.15 19.97 -17.56
N ASP A 72 30.92 18.98 -17.10
CA ASP A 72 32.35 18.87 -17.42
C ASP A 72 32.78 17.62 -18.23
N ASP A 73 31.90 16.65 -18.52
CA ASP A 73 32.32 15.36 -19.09
C ASP A 73 31.91 15.13 -20.57
N GLU A 74 32.70 14.30 -21.28
CA GLU A 74 32.52 13.94 -22.69
C GLU A 74 31.30 13.01 -22.93
N GLU A 75 30.66 13.14 -24.11
CA GLU A 75 29.34 12.55 -24.43
C GLU A 75 29.20 11.04 -24.13
N ALA A 76 30.25 10.24 -24.33
CA ALA A 76 30.20 8.80 -24.09
C ALA A 76 30.22 8.45 -22.59
N GLU A 77 31.03 9.16 -21.80
CA GLU A 77 31.06 9.02 -20.34
C GLU A 77 29.75 9.52 -19.72
N ASN A 78 29.13 10.54 -20.33
CA ASN A 78 27.82 11.06 -19.93
C ASN A 78 26.71 10.01 -19.98
N PHE A 79 26.65 9.13 -20.99
CA PHE A 79 25.64 8.07 -21.05
C PHE A 79 25.83 7.03 -19.95
N THR A 80 27.06 6.57 -19.72
CA THR A 80 27.36 5.61 -18.64
C THR A 80 27.10 6.23 -17.27
N ASN A 81 27.47 7.50 -17.08
CA ASN A 81 27.22 8.25 -15.86
C ASN A 81 25.70 8.41 -15.65
N MET A 82 24.93 8.75 -16.69
CA MET A 82 23.47 8.87 -16.63
C MET A 82 22.78 7.56 -16.24
N LEU A 83 23.21 6.41 -16.79
CA LEU A 83 22.68 5.10 -16.40
C LEU A 83 23.03 4.73 -14.95
N ALA A 84 24.27 5.00 -14.52
CA ALA A 84 24.68 4.80 -13.13
C ALA A 84 23.92 5.71 -12.16
N ILE A 85 23.51 6.91 -12.61
CA ILE A 85 22.69 7.86 -11.87
C ILE A 85 21.27 7.35 -11.70
N GLU A 86 20.63 6.96 -12.80
CA GLU A 86 19.27 6.46 -12.72
C GLU A 86 19.24 5.20 -11.86
N GLY A 87 20.18 4.27 -12.06
CA GLY A 87 20.32 3.07 -11.21
C GLY A 87 20.50 3.37 -9.71
N ALA A 88 21.26 4.41 -9.36
CA ALA A 88 21.44 4.82 -7.96
C ALA A 88 20.16 5.42 -7.34
N ARG A 89 19.43 6.26 -8.07
CA ARG A 89 18.14 6.80 -7.63
C ARG A 89 17.11 5.70 -7.43
N MET A 90 17.10 4.71 -8.32
CA MET A 90 16.26 3.52 -8.20
C MET A 90 16.62 2.69 -6.96
N SER A 91 17.91 2.54 -6.66
CA SER A 91 18.39 1.88 -5.45
C SER A 91 17.97 2.63 -4.18
N LEU A 92 18.09 3.96 -4.16
CA LEU A 92 17.66 4.80 -3.03
C LEU A 92 16.16 4.66 -2.78
N LEU A 93 15.34 4.75 -3.83
CA LEU A 93 13.90 4.53 -3.75
C LEU A 93 13.58 3.11 -3.21
N GLY A 94 14.27 2.09 -3.71
CA GLY A 94 14.14 0.72 -3.21
C GLY A 94 14.48 0.56 -1.72
N LEU A 95 15.55 1.23 -1.26
CA LEU A 95 15.94 1.23 0.16
C LEU A 95 14.85 1.84 1.04
N TYR A 96 14.32 3.01 0.65
CA TYR A 96 13.24 3.66 1.40
C TYR A 96 11.94 2.84 1.39
N ALA A 97 11.58 2.24 0.25
CA ALA A 97 10.45 1.33 0.18
C ALA A 97 10.61 0.16 1.16
N ALA A 98 11.80 -0.46 1.23
CA ALA A 98 12.08 -1.54 2.17
C ALA A 98 11.98 -1.08 3.64
N ILE A 99 12.54 0.09 3.96
CA ILE A 99 12.46 0.66 5.32
C ILE A 99 11.00 0.91 5.71
N PHE A 100 10.21 1.57 4.85
CA PHE A 100 8.80 1.82 5.13
C PHE A 100 7.96 0.53 5.20
N MET A 101 8.30 -0.48 4.41
CA MET A 101 7.66 -1.80 4.49
C MET A 101 7.94 -2.48 5.84
N ILE A 102 9.18 -2.46 6.31
CA ILE A 102 9.56 -3.03 7.61
C ILE A 102 8.84 -2.30 8.73
N ILE A 103 8.86 -0.96 8.72
CA ILE A 103 8.15 -0.14 9.73
C ILE A 103 6.66 -0.46 9.77
N ALA A 104 6.02 -0.59 8.60
CA ALA A 104 4.61 -0.93 8.49
C ALA A 104 4.29 -2.32 9.07
N LEU A 105 5.11 -3.32 8.75
CA LEU A 105 4.95 -4.68 9.27
C LEU A 105 5.15 -4.72 10.78
N GLU A 106 6.16 -4.01 11.28
CA GLU A 106 6.51 -3.97 12.70
C GLU A 106 5.36 -3.42 13.55
N ILE A 107 4.87 -2.24 13.17
CA ILE A 107 3.72 -1.61 13.82
C ILE A 107 2.51 -2.53 13.79
N LYS A 108 2.28 -3.22 12.66
CA LYS A 108 1.14 -4.14 12.54
C LYS A 108 1.27 -5.36 13.45
N PHE A 109 2.46 -5.92 13.59
CA PHE A 109 2.72 -7.03 14.52
C PHE A 109 2.53 -6.60 15.97
N GLU A 110 3.08 -5.46 16.38
CA GLU A 110 2.92 -4.94 17.74
C GLU A 110 1.46 -4.59 18.05
N LEU A 111 0.74 -3.94 17.13
CA LEU A 111 -0.70 -3.69 17.31
C LEU A 111 -1.50 -4.99 17.46
N ALA A 112 -1.17 -6.03 16.68
CA ALA A 112 -1.81 -7.33 16.80
C ALA A 112 -1.51 -8.02 18.15
N LEU A 113 -0.29 -7.87 18.68
CA LEU A 113 0.08 -8.36 20.01
C LEU A 113 -0.69 -7.62 21.11
N LEU A 114 -0.75 -6.29 21.06
CA LEU A 114 -1.48 -5.46 22.02
C LEU A 114 -2.99 -5.77 22.03
N LEU A 115 -3.59 -5.97 20.84
CA LEU A 115 -5.00 -6.36 20.72
C LEU A 115 -5.26 -7.75 21.31
N ARG A 116 -4.34 -8.69 21.11
CA ARG A 116 -4.42 -10.04 21.68
C ARG A 116 -4.32 -10.02 23.21
N GLU A 117 -3.41 -9.22 23.77
CA GLU A 117 -3.28 -9.04 25.21
C GLU A 117 -4.54 -8.40 25.81
N LYS A 118 -5.06 -7.34 25.19
CA LYS A 118 -6.31 -6.69 25.60
C LYS A 118 -7.52 -7.63 25.53
N ALA A 119 -7.57 -8.52 24.54
CA ALA A 119 -8.61 -9.55 24.44
C ALA A 119 -8.48 -10.62 25.54
N ALA A 120 -7.24 -11.01 25.88
CA ALA A 120 -6.98 -11.93 26.99
C ALA A 120 -7.36 -11.32 28.35
N ASP A 121 -7.07 -10.03 28.58
CA ASP A 121 -7.42 -9.31 29.80
C ASP A 121 -8.93 -9.16 29.99
N LYS A 122 -9.67 -8.82 28.92
CA LYS A 122 -11.14 -8.74 28.98
C LYS A 122 -11.78 -10.07 29.36
N GLY A 123 -11.18 -11.19 28.97
CA GLY A 123 -11.63 -12.53 29.35
C GLY A 123 -11.52 -12.85 30.84
N VAL A 124 -10.71 -12.10 31.60
CA VAL A 124 -10.51 -12.33 33.05
C VAL A 124 -11.48 -11.53 33.92
N THR A 125 -11.99 -10.38 33.43
CA THR A 125 -12.86 -9.50 34.23
C THR A 125 -14.34 -9.86 34.26
N HIS A 126 -14.78 -10.92 33.57
CA HIS A 126 -16.15 -11.44 33.65
C HIS A 126 -16.19 -12.89 34.15
N GLY A 127 -15.66 -13.11 35.36
CA GLY A 127 -16.03 -14.24 36.21
C GLY A 127 -16.56 -13.70 37.55
N PRO A 128 -17.78 -14.07 37.99
CA PRO A 128 -18.33 -13.58 39.25
C PRO A 128 -17.48 -14.07 40.44
N PRO A 129 -17.29 -13.27 41.50
CA PRO A 129 -16.51 -13.68 42.66
C PRO A 129 -17.34 -14.66 43.49
N GLY A 130 -17.08 -15.96 43.35
CA GLY A 130 -17.87 -16.96 44.06
C GLY A 130 -17.23 -18.34 44.10
N ARG A 131 -16.66 -18.66 45.28
CA ARG A 131 -16.54 -20.00 45.87
C ARG A 131 -15.38 -20.91 45.43
N SER A 132 -14.26 -20.73 46.14
CA SER A 132 -13.47 -21.78 46.81
C SER A 132 -13.52 -23.22 46.23
N SER A 133 -12.43 -23.69 45.64
CA SER A 133 -11.77 -24.96 46.00
C SER A 133 -10.51 -25.21 45.16
N ALA A 134 -9.42 -25.53 45.87
CA ALA A 134 -8.23 -26.28 45.45
C ALA A 134 -7.81 -26.23 43.96
N PHE A 135 -6.89 -25.32 43.61
CA PHE A 135 -6.13 -25.42 42.35
C PHE A 135 -4.72 -26.00 42.59
N PRO A 136 -4.32 -27.06 41.84
CA PRO A 136 -3.08 -27.81 42.04
C PRO A 136 -1.82 -27.06 41.55
N PRO A 137 -0.62 -27.46 42.02
CA PRO A 137 0.60 -26.64 41.95
C PRO A 137 1.19 -26.39 40.55
N LYS A 138 0.62 -26.95 39.48
CA LYS A 138 1.03 -26.63 38.09
C LYS A 138 0.62 -25.21 37.65
N ALA A 139 -0.28 -24.54 38.37
CA ALA A 139 -0.67 -23.16 38.07
C ALA A 139 0.34 -22.10 38.56
N ARG A 140 1.23 -22.42 39.52
CA ARG A 140 2.17 -21.42 40.06
C ARG A 140 3.23 -20.96 39.05
N LEU A 141 3.74 -21.84 38.20
CA LEU A 141 4.72 -21.45 37.17
C LEU A 141 4.10 -20.59 36.07
N LEU A 142 2.83 -20.82 35.70
CA LEU A 142 2.11 -19.96 34.75
C LEU A 142 1.72 -18.62 35.38
N GLN A 143 1.39 -18.60 36.68
CA GLN A 143 1.12 -17.38 37.43
C GLN A 143 2.40 -16.52 37.60
N GLN A 144 3.56 -17.15 37.81
CA GLN A 144 4.81 -16.43 37.99
C GLN A 144 5.34 -15.86 36.67
N ARG A 145 5.05 -16.49 35.52
CA ARG A 145 5.23 -15.86 34.20
C ARG A 145 4.25 -14.69 33.97
N ARG A 146 3.07 -14.70 34.60
CA ARG A 146 2.11 -13.58 34.60
C ARG A 146 2.50 -12.42 35.54
N ALA A 147 3.48 -12.59 36.43
CA ALA A 147 3.91 -11.51 37.33
C ALA A 147 4.76 -10.42 36.64
N HIS A 148 5.07 -10.57 35.35
CA HIS A 148 5.51 -9.45 34.52
C HIS A 148 4.34 -8.62 33.96
N ALA A 149 3.13 -8.77 34.52
CA ALA A 149 2.01 -7.87 34.28
C ALA A 149 2.41 -6.43 34.64
N ALA A 150 2.85 -5.69 33.63
CA ALA A 150 2.89 -4.24 33.69
C ALA A 150 1.49 -3.76 34.12
N PRO A 151 1.41 -2.78 35.03
CA PRO A 151 0.15 -2.44 35.69
C PRO A 151 -0.87 -1.99 34.64
N THR A 152 -2.12 -2.44 34.74
CA THR A 152 -3.23 -2.11 33.82
C THR A 152 -3.43 -0.61 33.54
N PHE A 153 -2.86 0.26 34.38
CA PHE A 153 -2.75 1.70 34.16
C PHE A 153 -1.84 2.05 32.97
N THR A 154 -0.74 1.33 32.76
CA THR A 154 0.10 1.47 31.56
C THR A 154 -0.64 1.03 30.33
N ILE A 155 -1.48 -0.01 30.34
CA ILE A 155 -2.24 -0.43 29.13
C ILE A 155 -3.23 0.64 28.68
N LYS A 156 -3.97 1.28 29.61
CA LYS A 156 -4.88 2.40 29.25
C LYS A 156 -4.13 3.64 28.81
N ARG A 157 -3.01 3.95 29.47
CA ARG A 157 -2.17 5.10 29.10
C ARG A 157 -1.44 4.86 27.79
N LEU A 158 -0.94 3.65 27.54
CA LEU A 158 -0.36 3.20 26.27
C LEU A 158 -1.44 3.16 25.19
N ALA A 159 -2.69 2.77 25.46
CA ALA A 159 -3.75 2.86 24.47
C ALA A 159 -4.06 4.31 24.06
N ALA A 160 -4.00 5.26 25.01
CA ALA A 160 -4.13 6.69 24.71
C ALA A 160 -2.86 7.28 24.05
N GLU A 161 -1.67 6.85 24.47
CA GLU A 161 -0.38 7.30 23.96
C GLU A 161 0.00 6.62 22.64
N ALA A 162 -0.56 5.45 22.29
CA ALA A 162 -0.28 4.70 21.07
C ALA A 162 -1.25 5.00 19.92
N ALA A 163 -2.13 5.99 20.07
CA ALA A 163 -3.02 6.43 18.99
C ALA A 163 -2.25 6.83 17.71
N TRP A 164 -0.97 7.22 17.84
CA TRP A 164 -0.09 7.49 16.69
C TRP A 164 0.41 6.23 15.98
N MET A 165 0.48 5.07 16.64
CA MET A 165 1.06 3.84 16.06
C MET A 165 0.33 3.45 14.77
N PRO A 166 -1.02 3.31 14.75
CA PRO A 166 -1.75 3.04 13.52
C PRO A 166 -1.49 4.07 12.42
N ALA A 167 -1.36 5.35 12.78
CA ALA A 167 -1.15 6.44 11.83
C ALA A 167 0.19 6.34 11.13
N ILE A 168 1.25 6.07 11.89
CA ILE A 168 2.58 5.86 11.34
C ILE A 168 2.61 4.61 10.46
N GLY A 169 1.99 3.51 10.90
CA GLY A 169 1.88 2.29 10.10
C GLY A 169 1.18 2.56 8.77
N ASN A 170 0.03 3.23 8.81
CA ASN A 170 -0.73 3.57 7.61
C ASN A 170 0.04 4.47 6.66
N PHE A 171 0.63 5.54 7.19
CA PHE A 171 1.44 6.46 6.39
C PHE A 171 2.63 5.75 5.74
N SER A 172 3.30 4.87 6.49
CA SER A 172 4.41 4.06 5.99
C SER A 172 3.97 3.10 4.87
N THR A 173 2.82 2.44 5.00
CA THR A 173 2.29 1.57 3.92
C THR A 173 1.96 2.35 2.65
N VAL A 174 1.36 3.54 2.78
CA VAL A 174 1.01 4.40 1.64
C VAL A 174 2.28 4.90 0.95
N LEU A 175 3.28 5.37 1.70
CA LEU A 175 4.56 5.78 1.13
C LEU A 175 5.27 4.63 0.43
N CYS A 176 5.34 3.46 1.06
CA CYS A 176 5.90 2.25 0.44
C CYS A 176 5.19 1.93 -0.88
N PHE A 177 3.86 1.97 -0.90
CA PHE A 177 3.07 1.71 -2.10
C PHE A 177 3.36 2.74 -3.20
N ILE A 178 3.40 4.04 -2.87
CA ILE A 178 3.71 5.12 -3.83
C ILE A 178 5.12 4.94 -4.41
N ILE A 179 6.13 4.67 -3.56
CA ILE A 179 7.50 4.47 -4.02
C ILE A 179 7.58 3.24 -4.93
N CYS A 180 6.91 2.14 -4.57
CA CYS A 180 6.83 0.96 -5.44
C CYS A 180 6.13 1.24 -6.79
N LEU A 181 5.13 2.12 -6.83
CA LEU A 181 4.53 2.56 -8.10
C LEU A 181 5.53 3.37 -8.93
N ILE A 182 6.28 4.29 -8.32
CA ILE A 182 7.32 5.07 -9.00
C ILE A 182 8.39 4.12 -9.57
N LEU A 183 8.87 3.16 -8.76
CA LEU A 183 9.80 2.11 -9.18
C LEU A 183 9.24 1.28 -10.33
N ASN A 184 7.95 0.98 -10.33
CA ASN A 184 7.31 0.22 -11.40
C ASN A 184 7.25 1.01 -12.73
N VAL A 185 6.91 2.29 -12.67
CA VAL A 185 6.84 3.15 -13.87
C VAL A 185 8.22 3.28 -14.52
N THR A 186 9.26 3.43 -13.72
CA THR A 186 10.65 3.64 -14.15
C THR A 186 11.35 2.35 -14.58
N LEU A 187 11.22 1.24 -13.83
CA LEU A 187 11.92 -0.02 -14.14
C LEU A 187 11.17 -0.89 -15.16
N THR A 188 9.85 -0.94 -15.13
CA THR A 188 9.06 -1.85 -16.00
C THR A 188 8.29 -1.13 -17.10
N GLY A 189 8.46 0.20 -17.22
CA GLY A 189 7.68 1.03 -18.14
C GLY A 189 6.20 1.12 -17.77
N GLY A 190 5.86 0.94 -16.48
CA GLY A 190 4.48 1.02 -16.00
C GLY A 190 3.64 -0.21 -16.32
N SER A 191 4.22 -1.40 -16.19
CA SER A 191 3.54 -2.67 -16.49
C SER A 191 2.20 -2.81 -15.76
N ASN A 192 1.14 -3.10 -16.51
CA ASN A 192 -0.22 -3.35 -15.99
C ASN A 192 -0.29 -4.57 -15.07
N ARG A 193 0.66 -5.50 -15.16
CA ARG A 193 0.66 -6.72 -14.34
C ARG A 193 1.21 -6.45 -12.93
N ALA A 194 2.12 -5.50 -12.80
CA ALA A 194 2.79 -5.23 -11.53
C ALA A 194 1.84 -4.69 -10.46
N ILE A 195 0.78 -3.95 -10.84
CA ILE A 195 -0.21 -3.45 -9.86
C ILE A 195 -0.86 -4.58 -9.07
N PHE A 196 -1.08 -5.75 -9.66
CA PHE A 196 -1.64 -6.90 -8.97
C PHE A 196 -0.71 -7.48 -7.91
N PHE A 197 0.60 -7.30 -8.07
CA PHE A 197 1.62 -7.70 -7.08
C PHE A 197 1.86 -6.61 -6.03
N LEU A 198 1.69 -5.34 -6.40
CA LEU A 198 1.91 -4.20 -5.50
C LEU A 198 0.68 -3.88 -4.62
N ALA A 199 -0.53 -4.00 -5.15
CA ALA A 199 -1.76 -3.66 -4.43
C ALA A 199 -1.95 -4.44 -3.11
N PRO A 200 -1.56 -5.73 -2.99
CA PRO A 200 -1.59 -6.45 -1.71
C PRO A 200 -0.80 -5.78 -0.57
N ILE A 201 0.17 -4.92 -0.86
CA ILE A 201 0.90 -4.15 0.17
C ILE A 201 -0.08 -3.27 0.97
N LEU A 202 -1.16 -2.77 0.35
CA LEU A 202 -2.17 -1.97 1.04
C LEU A 202 -3.02 -2.78 2.02
N LEU A 203 -2.96 -4.12 2.02
CA LEU A 203 -3.54 -4.92 3.10
C LEU A 203 -2.82 -4.73 4.43
N LEU A 204 -1.63 -4.13 4.42
CA LEU A 204 -0.90 -3.75 5.63
C LEU A 204 -1.50 -2.52 6.32
N LEU A 205 -2.39 -1.76 5.68
CA LEU A 205 -3.14 -0.70 6.34
C LEU A 205 -3.82 -1.22 7.60
N ASN A 206 -3.54 -0.55 8.72
CA ASN A 206 -4.21 -0.70 10.00
C ASN A 206 -5.60 -0.06 9.92
N GLN A 207 -6.60 -0.83 10.34
CA GLN A 207 -8.02 -0.47 10.29
C GLN A 207 -8.42 0.10 11.63
N ASP A 208 -7.95 1.30 11.92
CA ASP A 208 -8.40 2.04 13.08
C ASP A 208 -9.33 3.17 12.63
N SER A 209 -10.47 3.28 13.31
CA SER A 209 -11.53 4.26 13.06
C SER A 209 -11.05 5.71 13.11
N ASP A 210 -9.89 5.96 13.72
CA ASP A 210 -9.54 7.27 14.23
C ASP A 210 -8.93 8.20 13.17
N ILE A 211 -8.35 7.66 12.09
CA ILE A 211 -7.67 8.48 11.07
C ILE A 211 -8.57 8.77 9.88
N ILE A 212 -9.44 7.82 9.56
CA ILE A 212 -10.46 7.95 8.52
C ILE A 212 -11.68 7.23 9.10
N ALA A 213 -12.65 8.01 9.56
CA ALA A 213 -13.88 7.57 10.23
C ALA A 213 -14.75 6.55 9.47
N GLY A 214 -14.28 5.99 8.35
CA GLY A 214 -14.93 4.95 7.55
C GLY A 214 -14.28 3.57 7.62
N PHE A 215 -12.96 3.43 7.85
CA PHE A 215 -12.25 2.14 7.70
C PHE A 215 -12.45 1.22 8.92
N GLY A 216 -13.60 0.59 9.01
CA GLY A 216 -13.79 -0.57 9.89
C GLY A 216 -13.25 -1.87 9.28
N ASP A 217 -13.20 -2.94 10.09
CA ASP A 217 -12.79 -4.30 9.68
C ASP A 217 -13.48 -4.80 8.39
N ARG A 218 -14.71 -4.32 8.14
CA ARG A 218 -15.47 -4.67 6.94
C ARG A 218 -14.76 -4.22 5.67
N GLN A 219 -14.15 -3.03 5.66
CA GLN A 219 -13.61 -2.41 4.44
C GLN A 219 -12.17 -2.83 4.10
N ARG A 220 -11.68 -3.92 4.70
CA ARG A 220 -10.29 -4.39 4.57
C ARG A 220 -9.75 -4.48 3.14
N TYR A 221 -10.58 -4.88 2.19
CA TYR A 221 -10.17 -5.09 0.81
C TYR A 221 -10.41 -3.88 -0.09
N PHE A 222 -11.13 -2.86 0.39
CA PHE A 222 -11.46 -1.67 -0.40
C PHE A 222 -10.22 -0.89 -0.88
N PRO A 223 -9.20 -0.59 -0.05
CA PRO A 223 -8.00 0.12 -0.50
C PRO A 223 -7.27 -0.60 -1.64
N VAL A 224 -7.30 -1.94 -1.63
CA VAL A 224 -6.67 -2.77 -2.67
C VAL A 224 -7.47 -2.69 -3.97
N THR A 225 -8.80 -2.79 -3.92
CA THR A 225 -9.62 -2.77 -5.13
C THR A 225 -9.64 -1.39 -5.78
N ILE A 226 -9.74 -0.33 -4.96
CA ILE A 226 -9.74 1.05 -5.46
C ILE A 226 -8.40 1.40 -6.10
N SER A 227 -7.28 1.05 -5.47
CA SER A 227 -5.95 1.33 -6.02
C SER A 227 -5.70 0.62 -7.36
N ILE A 228 -6.11 -0.64 -7.51
CA ILE A 228 -6.05 -1.35 -8.80
C ILE A 228 -6.91 -0.64 -9.85
N SER A 229 -8.16 -0.30 -9.51
CA SER A 229 -9.08 0.34 -10.46
C SER A 229 -8.58 1.72 -10.90
N VAL A 230 -8.12 2.55 -9.95
CA VAL A 230 -7.60 3.90 -10.23
C VAL A 230 -6.32 3.82 -11.06
N TYR A 231 -5.38 2.93 -10.71
CA TYR A 231 -4.14 2.76 -11.46
C TYR A 231 -4.41 2.36 -12.92
N LEU A 232 -5.27 1.37 -13.16
CA LEU A 232 -5.59 0.91 -14.51
C LEU A 232 -6.33 1.97 -15.32
N VAL A 233 -7.24 2.73 -14.70
CA VAL A 233 -7.93 3.85 -15.35
C VAL A 233 -6.96 4.96 -15.71
N LEU A 234 -6.08 5.37 -14.79
CA LEU A 234 -5.06 6.40 -15.07
C LEU A 234 -4.09 5.95 -16.15
N THR A 235 -3.66 4.69 -16.13
CA THR A 235 -2.77 4.14 -17.16
C THR A 235 -3.48 4.07 -18.51
N ALA A 236 -4.77 3.70 -18.54
CA ALA A 236 -5.57 3.71 -19.77
C ALA A 236 -5.76 5.12 -20.32
N LEU A 237 -6.01 6.12 -19.47
CA LEU A 237 -6.11 7.53 -19.86
C LEU A 237 -4.76 8.05 -20.38
N TYR A 238 -3.66 7.71 -19.73
CA TYR A 238 -2.32 8.10 -20.17
C TYR A 238 -1.97 7.50 -21.54
N ARG A 239 -2.25 6.21 -21.76
CA ARG A 239 -2.03 5.55 -23.06
C ARG A 239 -2.90 6.11 -24.16
N LEU A 240 -4.16 6.42 -23.85
CA LEU A 240 -5.05 7.08 -24.78
C LEU A 240 -4.51 8.48 -25.14
N TRP A 241 -4.04 9.24 -24.14
CA TRP A 241 -3.48 10.56 -24.34
C TRP A 241 -2.23 10.53 -25.24
N GLU A 242 -1.30 9.62 -24.95
CA GLU A 242 -0.08 9.38 -25.73
C GLU A 242 -0.39 9.08 -27.21
N GLU A 243 -1.36 8.22 -27.48
CA GLU A 243 -1.77 7.85 -28.85
C GLU A 243 -2.53 8.97 -29.57
N THR A 244 -3.29 9.79 -28.84
CA THR A 244 -4.03 10.92 -29.44
C THR A 244 -3.15 12.11 -29.80
N TRP A 245 -1.95 12.21 -29.22
CA TRP A 245 -1.09 13.36 -29.48
C TRP A 245 -0.49 13.27 -30.89
N PRO A 246 -0.66 14.30 -31.74
CA PRO A 246 -0.32 14.22 -33.16
C PRO A 246 1.19 14.12 -33.48
N GLY A 247 2.06 14.20 -32.47
CA GLY A 247 3.52 14.26 -32.64
C GLY A 247 4.30 13.00 -32.28
N SER A 248 3.71 12.02 -31.60
CA SER A 248 4.40 10.80 -31.14
C SER A 248 4.01 9.58 -31.95
N GLY A 249 4.65 9.43 -33.12
CA GLY A 249 4.93 8.12 -33.71
C GLY A 249 3.78 7.41 -34.44
N GLY A 250 3.62 7.75 -35.72
CA GLY A 250 2.91 6.92 -36.71
C GLY A 250 1.40 6.91 -36.50
N TRP A 251 0.60 7.25 -37.51
CA TRP A 251 0.07 6.18 -38.37
C TRP A 251 0.73 4.81 -38.14
N ALA A 252 0.60 4.19 -36.97
CA ALA A 252 0.71 2.74 -36.82
C ALA A 252 -0.58 2.15 -37.42
N LEU A 253 -0.92 2.46 -38.66
CA LEU A 253 -0.63 1.74 -39.90
C LEU A 253 -1.25 0.36 -40.04
N ASP A 254 -1.76 -0.28 -38.99
CA ASP A 254 -2.51 -1.51 -39.21
C ASP A 254 -3.68 -1.63 -38.22
N ILE A 255 -4.89 -1.41 -38.76
CA ILE A 255 -6.22 -1.85 -38.25
C ILE A 255 -7.09 -0.78 -37.53
N GLY A 256 -6.74 0.53 -37.56
CA GLY A 256 -7.39 1.50 -36.65
C GLY A 256 -8.09 2.77 -37.16
N GLY A 257 -8.02 3.17 -38.44
CA GLY A 257 -8.69 4.41 -38.93
C GLY A 257 -8.15 5.74 -38.32
N PRO A 258 -8.65 6.91 -38.78
CA PRO A 258 -8.10 8.22 -38.41
C PRO A 258 -8.13 8.42 -36.89
N GLY A 259 -7.04 8.93 -36.30
CA GLY A 259 -6.78 8.93 -34.84
C GLY A 259 -7.93 9.44 -33.96
N TRP A 260 -8.79 10.32 -34.49
CA TRP A 260 -10.02 10.74 -33.81
C TRP A 260 -11.02 9.59 -33.57
N PHE A 261 -11.29 8.76 -34.58
CA PHE A 261 -12.20 7.62 -34.44
C PHE A 261 -11.66 6.60 -33.44
N PHE A 262 -10.36 6.33 -33.49
CA PHE A 262 -9.68 5.49 -32.51
C PHE A 262 -9.82 6.05 -31.09
N ALA A 263 -9.61 7.36 -30.91
CA ALA A 263 -9.75 8.03 -29.63
C ALA A 263 -11.17 7.89 -29.07
N VAL A 264 -12.18 8.26 -29.88
CA VAL A 264 -13.59 8.21 -29.47
C VAL A 264 -14.02 6.77 -29.17
N LYS A 265 -13.62 5.79 -29.99
CA LYS A 265 -13.91 4.36 -29.77
C LYS A 265 -13.34 3.90 -28.42
N ASN A 266 -12.06 4.16 -28.15
CA ASN A 266 -11.42 3.70 -26.93
C ASN A 266 -11.91 4.45 -25.68
N VAL A 267 -12.23 5.75 -25.78
CA VAL A 267 -12.88 6.52 -24.70
C VAL A 267 -14.25 5.94 -24.39
N ALA A 268 -15.09 5.68 -25.39
CA ALA A 268 -16.42 5.11 -25.19
C ALA A 268 -16.34 3.73 -24.51
N LEU A 269 -15.40 2.88 -24.95
CA LEU A 269 -15.17 1.57 -24.35
C LEU A 269 -14.63 1.67 -22.92
N LEU A 270 -13.75 2.63 -22.63
CA LEU A 270 -13.30 2.91 -21.26
C LEU A 270 -14.49 3.33 -20.38
N MET A 271 -15.31 4.27 -20.84
CA MET A 271 -16.50 4.74 -20.12
C MET A 271 -17.51 3.62 -19.86
N MET A 272 -17.63 2.61 -20.75
CA MET A 272 -18.48 1.44 -20.51
C MET A 272 -17.98 0.56 -19.36
N THR A 273 -16.66 0.49 -19.11
CA THR A 273 -16.11 -0.33 -18.01
C THR A 273 -16.24 0.35 -16.64
N LEU A 274 -16.20 1.68 -16.57
CA LEU A 274 -16.17 2.44 -15.31
C LEU A 274 -17.34 2.16 -14.36
N PRO A 275 -18.62 2.11 -14.80
CA PRO A 275 -19.76 1.86 -13.92
C PRO A 275 -19.61 0.58 -13.10
N ASN A 276 -19.03 -0.46 -13.69
CA ASN A 276 -18.86 -1.73 -13.01
C ASN A 276 -17.79 -1.66 -11.91
N HIS A 277 -16.65 -1.00 -12.16
CA HIS A 277 -15.64 -0.75 -11.12
C HIS A 277 -16.17 0.12 -9.99
N ILE A 278 -16.96 1.14 -10.31
CA ILE A 278 -17.58 2.03 -9.31
C ILE A 278 -18.57 1.24 -8.45
N LEU A 279 -19.43 0.42 -9.06
CA LEU A 279 -20.40 -0.39 -8.34
C LEU A 279 -19.72 -1.43 -7.44
N PHE A 280 -18.64 -2.05 -7.91
CA PHE A 280 -17.86 -2.99 -7.13
C PHE A 280 -17.12 -2.32 -5.96
N ASN A 281 -16.43 -1.20 -6.20
CA ASN A 281 -15.77 -0.45 -5.13
C ASN A 281 -16.78 0.04 -4.09
N ARG A 282 -17.97 0.50 -4.52
CA ARG A 282 -19.06 0.83 -3.59
C ARG A 282 -19.56 -0.39 -2.81
N PHE A 283 -19.69 -1.55 -3.46
CA PHE A 283 -20.04 -2.79 -2.78
C PHE A 283 -19.00 -3.18 -1.72
N MET A 284 -17.71 -3.01 -2.02
CA MET A 284 -16.61 -3.25 -1.07
C MET A 284 -16.56 -2.24 0.07
N TRP A 285 -17.12 -1.04 -0.11
CA TRP A 285 -17.24 -0.02 0.93
C TRP A 285 -18.45 -0.24 1.85
N ASP A 286 -19.64 -0.35 1.25
CA ASP A 286 -20.91 -0.43 1.98
C ASP A 286 -21.19 -1.84 2.52
N TYR A 287 -20.67 -2.89 1.86
CA TYR A 287 -21.10 -4.30 2.06
C TYR A 287 -22.62 -4.50 1.95
N VAL A 288 -23.33 -3.54 1.36
CA VAL A 288 -24.78 -3.59 1.18
C VAL A 288 -25.10 -4.40 -0.07
N ARG A 289 -26.03 -5.34 0.07
CA ARG A 289 -26.56 -6.15 -1.04
C ARG A 289 -27.09 -5.22 -2.15
N GLN A 290 -26.54 -5.38 -3.36
CA GLN A 290 -27.11 -4.78 -4.56
C GLN A 290 -28.12 -5.72 -5.22
N THR A 291 -29.10 -5.14 -5.93
CA THR A 291 -30.11 -5.89 -6.67
C THR A 291 -29.47 -6.69 -7.80
N ASP A 292 -29.79 -8.00 -7.89
CA ASP A 292 -29.25 -8.92 -8.91
C ASP A 292 -29.39 -8.36 -10.36
N ALA A 293 -30.43 -7.55 -10.62
CA ALA A 293 -30.65 -6.87 -11.89
C ALA A 293 -29.51 -5.91 -12.31
N LYS A 294 -28.92 -5.15 -11.35
CA LYS A 294 -27.80 -4.24 -11.66
C LYS A 294 -26.53 -5.02 -12.05
N LEU A 295 -26.33 -6.20 -11.45
CA LEU A 295 -25.18 -7.06 -11.74
C LEU A 295 -25.31 -7.74 -13.11
N LEU A 296 -26.51 -8.18 -13.46
CA LEU A 296 -26.77 -8.78 -14.77
C LEU A 296 -26.62 -7.77 -15.93
N LEU A 297 -26.90 -6.49 -15.70
CA LEU A 297 -26.73 -5.45 -16.72
C LEU A 297 -25.26 -5.03 -16.91
N THR A 298 -24.46 -5.07 -15.86
CA THR A 298 -23.05 -4.63 -15.89
C THR A 298 -22.10 -5.69 -16.45
N LEU A 299 -22.44 -6.98 -16.36
CA LEU A 299 -21.63 -8.07 -16.92
C LEU A 299 -21.50 -8.01 -18.46
N PRO A 300 -22.60 -7.91 -19.25
CA PRO A 300 -22.50 -7.79 -20.71
C PRO A 300 -21.89 -6.46 -21.16
N LEU A 301 -21.98 -5.41 -20.33
CA LEU A 301 -21.42 -4.09 -20.66
C LEU A 301 -19.88 -4.11 -20.79
N ASN A 302 -19.19 -5.05 -20.12
CA ASN A 302 -17.74 -5.19 -20.27
C ASN A 302 -17.34 -6.01 -21.50
N LEU A 303 -18.24 -6.82 -22.10
CA LEU A 303 -17.88 -7.67 -23.23
C LEU A 303 -17.39 -6.89 -24.46
N PRO A 304 -18.03 -5.76 -24.86
CA PRO A 304 -17.50 -4.92 -25.93
C PRO A 304 -16.09 -4.41 -25.64
N SER A 305 -15.80 -4.03 -24.39
CA SER A 305 -14.47 -3.56 -24.00
C SER A 305 -13.40 -4.65 -24.07
N ILE A 306 -13.77 -5.92 -23.91
CA ILE A 306 -12.84 -7.05 -24.02
C ILE A 306 -12.55 -7.39 -25.49
N ILE A 307 -13.57 -7.33 -26.34
CA ILE A 307 -13.48 -7.80 -27.74
C ILE A 307 -13.02 -6.69 -28.70
N MET A 308 -13.50 -5.47 -28.55
CA MET A 308 -13.35 -4.40 -29.55
C MET A 308 -12.21 -3.41 -29.27
N THR A 309 -11.56 -3.49 -28.09
CA THR A 309 -10.50 -2.54 -27.73
C THR A 309 -9.15 -2.96 -28.30
N ASP A 310 -8.41 -1.99 -28.81
CA ASP A 310 -7.06 -2.23 -29.33
C ASP A 310 -6.02 -2.16 -28.19
N ILE A 311 -6.36 -1.44 -27.12
CA ILE A 311 -5.45 -1.18 -26.00
C ILE A 311 -5.54 -2.30 -24.95
N LEU A 312 -4.41 -2.95 -24.66
CA LEU A 312 -4.32 -4.04 -23.68
C LEU A 312 -4.78 -3.62 -22.27
N THR A 313 -4.52 -2.37 -21.86
CA THR A 313 -4.97 -1.83 -20.56
C THR A 313 -6.49 -1.89 -20.41
N VAL A 314 -7.22 -1.48 -21.44
CA VAL A 314 -8.69 -1.47 -21.45
C VAL A 314 -9.24 -2.89 -21.48
N ARG A 315 -8.60 -3.82 -22.21
CA ARG A 315 -8.96 -5.25 -22.15
C ARG A 315 -8.80 -5.81 -20.73
N VAL A 316 -7.68 -5.52 -20.06
CA VAL A 316 -7.46 -5.94 -18.67
C VAL A 316 -8.50 -5.34 -17.74
N LEU A 317 -8.84 -4.06 -17.91
CA LEU A 317 -9.88 -3.38 -17.13
C LEU A 317 -11.28 -3.99 -17.36
N GLY A 318 -11.60 -4.37 -18.60
CA GLY A 318 -12.83 -5.06 -18.96
C GLY A 318 -12.92 -6.47 -18.36
N LEU A 319 -11.84 -7.26 -18.46
CA LEU A 319 -11.74 -8.59 -17.84
C LEU A 319 -11.87 -8.51 -16.32
N LEU A 320 -11.18 -7.56 -15.71
CA LEU A 320 -11.25 -7.32 -14.26
C LEU A 320 -12.66 -6.90 -13.85
N GLY A 321 -13.34 -6.09 -14.66
CA GLY A 321 -14.76 -5.81 -14.50
C GLY A 321 -15.62 -7.07 -14.51
N ALA A 322 -15.44 -7.96 -15.49
CA ALA A 322 -16.19 -9.21 -15.55
C ALA A 322 -15.93 -10.11 -14.31
N ILE A 323 -14.69 -10.15 -13.81
CA ILE A 323 -14.35 -10.86 -12.57
C ILE A 323 -15.02 -10.20 -11.36
N TYR A 324 -15.05 -8.88 -11.29
CA TYR A 324 -15.69 -8.12 -10.21
C TYR A 324 -17.20 -8.38 -10.15
N SER A 325 -17.90 -8.31 -11.27
CA SER A 325 -19.34 -8.59 -11.32
C SER A 325 -19.65 -10.05 -10.96
N LEU A 326 -18.84 -11.01 -11.44
CA LEU A 326 -18.97 -12.42 -11.07
C LEU A 326 -18.73 -12.65 -9.58
N SER A 327 -17.66 -12.07 -9.02
CA SER A 327 -17.33 -12.20 -7.60
C SER A 327 -18.43 -11.59 -6.72
N GLN A 328 -18.96 -10.43 -7.10
CA GLN A 328 -20.07 -9.78 -6.40
C GLN A 328 -21.34 -10.64 -6.47
N TYR A 329 -21.65 -11.26 -7.61
CA TYR A 329 -22.77 -12.20 -7.74
C TYR A 329 -22.61 -13.42 -6.82
N VAL A 330 -21.42 -14.04 -6.78
CA VAL A 330 -21.14 -15.20 -5.92
C VAL A 330 -21.25 -14.82 -4.45
N ILE A 331 -20.71 -13.67 -4.04
CA ILE A 331 -20.77 -13.20 -2.65
C ILE A 331 -22.23 -12.88 -2.26
N SER A 332 -22.97 -12.13 -3.09
CA SER A 332 -24.39 -11.83 -2.86
C SER A 332 -25.23 -13.11 -2.73
N ARG A 333 -24.98 -14.10 -3.61
CA ARG A 333 -25.64 -15.41 -3.54
C ARG A 333 -25.30 -16.16 -2.25
N ARG A 334 -24.05 -16.14 -1.81
CA ARG A 334 -23.65 -16.78 -0.53
C ARG A 334 -24.30 -16.09 0.67
N ILE A 335 -24.36 -14.76 0.70
CA ILE A 335 -25.06 -14.01 1.75
C ILE A 335 -26.55 -14.37 1.77
N ARG A 336 -27.20 -14.50 0.61
CA ARG A 336 -28.60 -14.94 0.51
C ARG A 336 -28.80 -16.36 1.06
N LEU A 337 -27.97 -17.30 0.64
CA LEU A 337 -28.04 -18.70 1.12
C LEU A 337 -27.75 -18.81 2.61
N ALA A 338 -26.81 -18.01 3.14
CA ALA A 338 -26.54 -17.97 4.57
C ALA A 338 -27.68 -17.31 5.34
N GLY A 339 -28.23 -16.19 4.86
CA GLY A 339 -29.39 -15.51 5.46
C GLY A 339 -30.63 -16.39 5.50
N MET A 340 -30.88 -17.20 4.44
CA MET A 340 -31.96 -18.18 4.42
C MET A 340 -31.75 -19.35 5.39
N LYS A 341 -30.53 -19.60 5.89
CA LYS A 341 -30.30 -20.61 6.94
C LYS A 341 -30.60 -20.09 8.34
N TYR A 342 -30.71 -18.77 8.51
CA TYR A 342 -31.03 -18.13 9.80
C TYR A 342 -32.54 -17.91 9.99
N ILE A 343 -33.33 -18.02 8.92
CA ILE A 343 -34.80 -18.07 8.94
C ILE A 343 -35.18 -19.54 8.95
#